data_AF-A0A356F1R2-F1
#
_entry.id   AF-A0A356F1R2-F1
#
_cell.length_a   1.000
_cell.length_b   1.000
_cell.length_c   1.000
_cell.angle_alpha   90.00
_cell.angle_beta   90.00
_cell.angle_gamma   90.00
#
_symmetry.space_group_name_H-M   'P 1'
#
loop_
_entity.id
_entity.type
_entity.pdbx_description
1 polymer ?
#
loop_
_entity_poly.entity_id
_entity_poly.type
_entity_poly.pdbx_seq_one_letter_code
_entity_poly.pdbx_strand_id
1 'polypeptide(L)'
;MVDKFSDILSDLIIENNCSLRELERRCGVASSQLSRYLKGTIPNVKVAMTLANYFECGLDYLFGLSDEKQNIFYANFDTYNFIKIYLDCLSKCNISHWKFAQKIGLNESCLRHWQAGESPNMSTLILIADNLGVSLDMFFEIKH
;
A
#
# COMPACT_ATOMS: atom_id res chain seq x y z
N MET A 1 -11.91 4.88 5.87
CA MET A 1 -10.94 3.94 5.27
C MET A 1 -9.70 3.73 6.14
N VAL A 2 -9.44 4.57 7.14
CA VAL A 2 -8.32 4.38 8.09
C VAL A 2 -8.62 3.30 9.14
N ASP A 3 -9.88 3.18 9.55
CA ASP A 3 -10.28 2.26 10.63
C ASP A 3 -10.01 0.79 10.28
N LYS A 4 -10.25 0.40 9.02
CA LYS A 4 -10.02 -0.97 8.57
C LYS A 4 -8.58 -1.44 8.72
N PHE A 5 -7.59 -0.59 8.38
CA PHE A 5 -6.18 -0.98 8.47
C PHE A 5 -5.75 -1.19 9.93
N SER A 6 -6.16 -0.31 10.85
CA SER A 6 -5.81 -0.46 12.26
C SER A 6 -6.42 -1.72 12.87
N ASP A 7 -7.66 -2.03 12.51
CA ASP A 7 -8.37 -3.22 12.98
C ASP A 7 -7.70 -4.49 12.46
N ILE A 8 -7.44 -4.57 11.15
CA ILE A 8 -6.76 -5.71 10.52
C ILE A 8 -5.35 -5.91 11.09
N LEU A 9 -4.59 -4.83 11.30
CA LEU A 9 -3.27 -4.92 11.93
C LEU A 9 -3.38 -5.45 13.37
N SER A 10 -4.39 -5.01 14.13
CA SER A 10 -4.64 -5.50 15.49
C SER A 10 -4.93 -6.99 15.49
N ASP A 11 -5.81 -7.44 14.60
CA ASP A 11 -6.20 -8.85 14.48
C ASP A 11 -5.00 -9.72 14.09
N LEU A 12 -4.21 -9.30 13.09
CA LEU A 12 -3.00 -10.01 12.68
C LEU A 12 -1.98 -10.16 13.82
N ILE A 13 -1.81 -9.13 14.66
CA ILE A 13 -0.91 -9.19 15.82
C ILE A 13 -1.41 -10.21 16.86
N ILE A 14 -2.72 -10.23 17.12
CA ILE A 14 -3.37 -11.16 18.05
C ILE A 14 -3.27 -12.60 17.55
N GLU A 15 -3.63 -12.85 16.29
CA GLU A 15 -3.58 -14.17 15.66
C GLU A 15 -2.17 -14.78 15.67
N ASN A 16 -1.15 -13.94 15.49
CA ASN A 16 0.25 -14.35 15.53
C ASN A 16 0.82 -14.45 16.96
N ASN A 17 0.01 -14.20 17.99
CA ASN A 17 0.41 -14.19 19.40
C ASN A 17 1.70 -13.39 19.67
N CYS A 18 1.83 -12.23 19.01
CA CYS A 18 3.03 -11.40 19.07
C CYS A 18 2.78 -10.12 19.87
N SER A 19 3.76 -9.70 20.67
CA SER A 19 3.77 -8.34 21.22
C SER A 19 4.37 -7.36 20.22
N LEU A 20 4.10 -6.05 20.37
CA LEU A 20 4.72 -5.02 19.51
C LEU A 20 6.25 -5.07 19.56
N ARG A 21 6.83 -5.36 20.74
CA ARG A 21 8.28 -5.50 20.91
C ARG A 21 8.84 -6.70 20.16
N GLU A 22 8.10 -7.81 20.17
CA GLU A 22 8.50 -8.99 19.42
C GLU A 22 8.37 -8.75 17.91
N LEU A 23 7.30 -8.06 17.48
CA LEU A 23 7.12 -7.66 16.09
C LEU A 23 8.27 -6.76 15.61
N GLU A 24 8.65 -5.77 16.42
CA GLU A 24 9.80 -4.90 16.16
C GLU A 24 11.09 -5.71 15.97
N ARG A 25 11.36 -6.67 16.85
CA ARG A 25 12.54 -7.54 16.75
C ARG A 25 12.55 -8.39 15.48
N ARG A 26 11.37 -8.80 14.99
CA ARG A 26 11.23 -9.70 13.84
C ARG A 26 11.21 -8.99 12.50
N CYS A 27 10.46 -7.89 12.37
CA CYS A 27 10.27 -7.18 11.09
C CYS A 27 10.99 -5.82 11.01
N GLY A 28 11.55 -5.34 12.13
CA GLY A 28 12.30 -4.07 12.17
C GLY A 28 11.43 -2.81 12.23
N VAL A 29 10.10 -2.94 12.34
CA VAL A 29 9.19 -1.80 12.51
C VAL A 29 9.07 -1.45 13.99
N ALA A 30 9.53 -0.26 14.37
CA ALA A 30 9.56 0.17 15.77
C ALA A 30 8.17 0.08 16.46
N SER A 31 8.14 -0.37 17.70
CA SER A 31 6.91 -0.51 18.51
C SER A 31 6.11 0.79 18.60
N SER A 32 6.80 1.94 18.59
CA SER A 32 6.17 3.27 18.61
C SER A 32 5.43 3.59 17.30
N GLN A 33 5.94 3.13 16.15
CA GLN A 33 5.25 3.26 14.86
C GLN A 33 4.05 2.31 14.82
N LEU A 34 4.22 1.05 15.24
CA LEU A 34 3.12 0.09 15.33
C LEU A 34 1.98 0.59 16.23
N SER A 35 2.31 1.15 17.40
CA SER A 35 1.32 1.74 18.30
C SER A 35 0.57 2.91 17.66
N ARG A 36 1.24 3.70 16.80
CA ARG A 36 0.59 4.78 16.06
C ARG A 36 -0.33 4.24 14.97
N TYR A 37 0.06 3.16 14.31
CA TYR A 37 -0.75 2.50 13.30
C TYR A 37 -2.05 1.95 13.87
N LEU A 38 -1.97 1.29 15.04
CA LEU A 38 -3.13 0.83 15.81
C LEU A 38 -4.04 1.96 16.31
N LYS A 39 -3.60 3.22 16.24
CA LYS A 39 -4.40 4.41 16.58
C LYS A 39 -4.96 5.12 15.34
N GLY A 40 -4.92 4.48 14.18
CA GLY A 40 -5.47 5.02 12.94
C GLY A 40 -4.50 5.93 12.18
N THR A 41 -3.21 5.62 12.19
CA THR A 41 -2.32 6.18 11.15
C THR A 41 -1.94 5.09 10.17
N ILE A 42 -1.60 5.46 8.94
CA ILE A 42 -1.16 4.49 7.94
C ILE A 42 0.37 4.54 7.77
N PRO A 43 1.00 3.39 7.48
CA PRO A 43 2.41 3.32 7.19
C PRO A 43 2.75 3.98 5.84
N ASN A 44 4.02 4.29 5.65
CA ASN A 44 4.55 4.53 4.31
C ASN A 44 4.65 3.20 3.54
N VAL A 45 4.88 3.30 2.23
CA VAL A 45 4.92 2.15 1.31
C VAL A 45 5.90 1.06 1.78
N LYS A 46 7.12 1.44 2.16
CA LYS A 46 8.14 0.49 2.63
C LYS A 46 7.70 -0.29 3.87
N VAL A 47 7.13 0.41 4.85
CA VAL A 47 6.66 -0.21 6.10
C VAL A 47 5.43 -1.08 5.82
N ALA A 48 4.52 -0.64 4.95
CA ALA A 48 3.36 -1.44 4.54
C ALA A 48 3.79 -2.79 3.94
N MET A 49 4.74 -2.77 3.01
CA MET A 49 5.30 -3.98 2.40
C MET A 49 6.00 -4.88 3.42
N THR A 50 6.71 -4.29 4.39
CA THR A 50 7.38 -5.04 5.46
C THR A 50 6.36 -5.76 6.35
N LEU A 51 5.26 -5.10 6.70
CA LEU A 51 4.18 -5.72 7.48
C LEU A 51 3.47 -6.80 6.67
N ALA A 52 3.14 -6.53 5.41
CA ALA A 52 2.50 -7.49 4.52
C ALA A 52 3.35 -8.77 4.34
N ASN A 53 4.66 -8.60 4.11
CA ASN A 53 5.61 -9.70 4.04
C ASN A 53 5.71 -10.49 5.35
N TYR A 54 5.68 -9.81 6.50
CA TYR A 54 5.76 -10.48 7.80
C TYR A 54 4.51 -11.32 8.10
N PHE A 55 3.33 -10.81 7.75
CA PHE A 55 2.05 -11.48 8.00
C PHE A 55 1.60 -12.41 6.87
N GLU A 56 2.42 -12.52 5.81
CA GLU A 56 2.16 -13.32 4.62
C GLU A 56 0.79 -13.00 4.01
N CYS A 57 0.54 -11.70 3.77
CA CYS A 57 -0.71 -11.20 3.21
C CYS A 57 -0.50 -10.19 2.08
N GLY A 58 -1.54 -10.04 1.25
CA GLY A 58 -1.64 -8.97 0.27
C GLY A 58 -1.81 -7.59 0.90
N LEU A 59 -1.41 -6.51 0.21
CA LEU A 59 -1.70 -5.14 0.62
C LEU A 59 -3.20 -4.87 0.51
N ASP A 60 -3.90 -5.46 -0.47
CA ASP A 60 -5.36 -5.37 -0.52
C ASP A 60 -6.00 -5.88 0.78
N TYR A 61 -5.54 -7.03 1.28
CA TYR A 61 -6.00 -7.57 2.55
C TYR A 61 -5.60 -6.66 3.71
N LEU A 62 -4.33 -6.27 3.80
CA LEU A 62 -3.81 -5.45 4.90
C LEU A 62 -4.58 -4.13 5.07
N PHE A 63 -4.99 -3.51 3.96
CA PHE A 63 -5.76 -2.26 3.97
C PHE A 63 -7.28 -2.45 3.90
N GLY A 64 -7.78 -3.69 3.93
CA GLY A 64 -9.21 -4.01 3.95
C GLY A 64 -9.94 -3.67 2.64
N LEU A 65 -9.22 -3.75 1.51
CA LEU A 65 -9.72 -3.66 0.14
C LEU A 65 -10.16 -5.04 -0.37
N SER A 66 -9.69 -6.13 0.25
CA SER A 66 -10.10 -7.51 0.01
C SER A 66 -10.21 -8.27 1.32
N ASP A 67 -11.15 -9.22 1.40
CA ASP A 67 -11.25 -10.16 2.52
C ASP A 67 -10.36 -11.40 2.31
N GLU A 68 -9.78 -11.57 1.11
CA GLU A 68 -8.93 -12.70 0.77
C GLU A 68 -7.49 -12.47 1.21
N LYS A 69 -7.03 -13.25 2.19
CA LYS A 69 -5.63 -13.27 2.61
C LYS A 69 -4.79 -14.07 1.61
N GLN A 70 -4.26 -13.39 0.60
CA GLN A 70 -3.35 -13.96 -0.38
C GLN A 70 -1.92 -13.98 0.18
N ASN A 71 -1.20 -15.09 0.01
CA ASN A 71 0.20 -15.17 0.42
C ASN A 71 1.08 -14.48 -0.63
N ILE A 72 1.42 -13.20 -0.38
CA ILE A 72 2.19 -12.36 -1.29
C ILE A 72 3.47 -11.90 -0.58
N PHE A 73 4.59 -11.94 -1.31
CA PHE A 73 5.88 -11.41 -0.87
C PHE A 73 6.35 -10.32 -1.81
N TYR A 74 6.55 -9.11 -1.30
CA TYR A 74 6.96 -7.96 -2.09
C TYR A 74 8.49 -7.78 -2.13
N ALA A 75 8.98 -7.30 -3.28
CA ALA A 75 10.34 -6.78 -3.44
C ALA A 75 10.48 -5.36 -2.89
N ASN A 76 11.46 -4.57 -3.35
CA ASN A 76 11.45 -3.14 -3.07
C ASN A 76 10.44 -2.45 -3.99
N PHE A 77 9.88 -1.33 -3.55
CA PHE A 77 8.96 -0.56 -4.39
C PHE A 77 9.73 0.05 -5.57
N ASP A 78 9.36 -0.34 -6.79
CA ASP A 78 9.88 0.24 -8.02
C ASP A 78 8.92 1.30 -8.55
N THR A 79 9.27 2.57 -8.33
CA THR A 79 8.53 3.73 -8.82
C THR A 79 8.38 3.69 -10.36
N TYR A 80 9.39 3.22 -11.10
CA TYR A 80 9.31 3.18 -12.56
C TYR A 80 8.29 2.15 -13.03
N ASN A 81 8.30 0.94 -12.45
CA ASN A 81 7.31 -0.08 -12.76
C ASN A 81 5.90 0.38 -12.36
N PHE A 82 5.74 1.02 -11.20
CA PHE A 82 4.48 1.65 -10.79
C PHE A 82 3.97 2.64 -11.86
N ILE A 83 4.80 3.58 -12.32
CA ILE A 83 4.38 4.57 -13.34
C ILE A 83 3.92 3.88 -14.62
N LYS A 84 4.65 2.85 -15.07
CA LYS A 84 4.29 2.08 -16.26
C LYS A 84 2.91 1.44 -16.14
N ILE A 85 2.66 0.73 -15.03
CA ILE A 85 1.38 0.07 -14.76
C ILE A 85 0.25 1.09 -14.62
N TYR A 86 0.49 2.18 -13.88
CA TYR A 86 -0.46 3.26 -13.72
C TYR A 86 -0.89 3.87 -15.06
N LEU A 87 0.07 4.21 -15.94
CA LEU A 87 -0.23 4.79 -17.25
C LEU A 87 -0.96 3.79 -18.17
N ASP A 88 -0.63 2.50 -18.09
CA ASP A 88 -1.34 1.45 -18.82
C ASP A 88 -2.81 1.32 -18.37
N CYS A 89 -3.06 1.36 -17.07
CA CYS A 89 -4.44 1.39 -16.54
C CYS A 89 -5.22 2.61 -17.05
N LEU A 90 -4.62 3.80 -17.01
CA LEU A 90 -5.27 5.01 -17.53
C LEU A 90 -5.59 4.91 -19.03
N SER A 91 -4.66 4.37 -19.81
CA SER A 91 -4.83 4.14 -21.26
C SER A 91 -6.01 3.20 -21.53
N LYS A 92 -6.09 2.08 -20.80
CA LYS A 92 -7.22 1.13 -20.89
C LYS A 92 -8.57 1.76 -20.54
N CYS A 93 -8.58 2.72 -19.62
CA CYS A 93 -9.77 3.50 -19.27
C CYS A 93 -10.03 4.70 -20.19
N ASN A 94 -9.19 4.92 -21.22
CA ASN A 94 -9.26 6.07 -22.12
C ASN A 94 -9.35 7.43 -21.39
N ILE A 95 -8.57 7.58 -20.31
CA ILE A 95 -8.51 8.80 -19.49
C ILE A 95 -7.07 9.30 -19.41
N SER A 96 -6.87 10.61 -19.49
CA SER A 96 -5.55 11.21 -19.28
C SER A 96 -5.21 11.29 -17.79
N HIS A 97 -3.91 11.33 -17.46
CA HIS A 97 -3.47 11.61 -16.09
C HIS A 97 -4.10 12.87 -15.53
N TRP A 98 -4.11 13.96 -16.31
CA TRP A 98 -4.70 15.23 -15.91
C TRP A 98 -6.17 15.09 -15.48
N LYS A 99 -7.00 14.48 -16.34
CA LYS A 99 -8.43 14.28 -16.06
C LYS A 99 -8.65 13.35 -14.87
N PHE A 100 -7.81 12.31 -14.75
CA PHE A 100 -7.88 11.38 -13.63
C PHE A 100 -7.47 12.04 -12.31
N ALA A 101 -6.36 12.77 -12.28
CA ALA A 101 -5.88 13.49 -11.10
C ALA A 101 -6.92 14.49 -10.60
N GLN A 102 -7.55 15.25 -11.50
CA GLN A 102 -8.66 16.14 -11.17
C GLN A 102 -9.86 15.38 -10.57
N LYS A 103 -10.25 14.24 -11.16
CA LYS A 103 -11.37 13.42 -10.69
C LYS A 103 -11.18 12.96 -9.24
N ILE A 104 -9.97 12.59 -8.85
CA ILE A 104 -9.69 12.00 -7.54
C ILE A 104 -9.01 12.97 -6.56
N GLY A 105 -8.85 14.24 -6.95
CA GLY A 105 -8.23 15.26 -6.10
C GLY A 105 -6.72 15.10 -5.89
N LEU A 106 -6.01 14.42 -6.80
CA LEU A 106 -4.55 14.39 -6.79
C LEU A 106 -3.96 15.66 -7.41
N ASN A 107 -2.79 16.06 -6.93
CA ASN A 107 -2.01 17.12 -7.55
C ASN A 107 -1.64 16.71 -8.99
N GLU A 108 -2.06 17.47 -9.99
CA GLU A 108 -1.82 17.20 -11.41
C GLU A 108 -0.32 17.13 -11.79
N SER A 109 0.56 17.70 -10.96
CA SER A 109 2.01 17.64 -11.15
C SER A 109 2.64 16.37 -10.58
N CYS A 110 1.91 15.55 -9.82
CA CYS A 110 2.47 14.38 -9.14
C CYS A 110 3.15 13.41 -10.11
N LEU A 111 2.60 13.21 -11.33
CA LEU A 111 3.23 12.35 -12.33
C LEU A 111 4.63 12.83 -12.71
N ARG A 112 4.85 14.14 -12.82
CA ARG A 112 6.18 14.70 -13.13
C ARG A 112 7.17 14.41 -12.01
N HIS A 113 6.72 14.55 -10.76
CA HIS A 113 7.53 14.22 -9.58
C HIS A 113 7.88 12.74 -9.54
N TRP A 114 6.92 11.86 -9.86
CA TRP A 114 7.18 10.43 -9.92
C TRP A 114 8.18 10.07 -11.03
N GLN A 115 8.04 10.68 -12.20
CA GLN A 115 9.01 10.52 -13.30
C GLN A 115 10.41 11.04 -12.93
N ALA A 116 10.51 12.00 -12.01
CA ALA A 116 11.78 12.49 -11.47
C ALA A 116 12.35 11.60 -10.34
N GLY A 117 11.65 10.53 -9.95
CA GLY A 117 12.10 9.53 -8.98
C GLY A 117 11.42 9.60 -7.60
N GLU A 118 10.49 10.55 -7.38
CA GLU A 118 9.70 10.56 -6.14
C GLU A 118 8.71 9.39 -6.12
N SER A 119 8.44 8.81 -4.95
CA SER A 119 7.42 7.74 -4.83
C SER A 119 6.08 8.32 -4.37
N PRO A 120 4.94 7.81 -4.89
CA PRO A 120 3.64 8.08 -4.28
C PRO A 120 3.63 7.58 -2.82
N ASN A 121 2.89 8.27 -1.97
CA ASN A 121 2.64 7.77 -0.62
C ASN A 121 1.55 6.68 -0.64
N MET A 122 1.41 5.99 0.50
CA MET A 122 0.48 4.87 0.62
C MET A 122 -0.99 5.27 0.36
N SER A 123 -1.44 6.43 0.88
CA SER A 123 -2.80 6.92 0.62
C SER A 123 -3.05 7.14 -0.86
N THR A 124 -2.07 7.69 -1.58
CA THR A 124 -2.17 7.91 -3.03
C THR A 124 -2.32 6.59 -3.78
N LEU A 125 -1.54 5.57 -3.43
CA LEU A 125 -1.64 4.25 -4.07
C LEU A 125 -3.02 3.61 -3.83
N ILE A 126 -3.53 3.65 -2.58
CA ILE A 126 -4.86 3.14 -2.23
C ILE A 126 -5.94 3.88 -3.03
N LEU A 127 -5.86 5.22 -3.08
CA LEU A 127 -6.83 6.04 -3.81
C LEU A 127 -6.82 5.76 -5.31
N ILE A 128 -5.64 5.53 -5.90
CA ILE A 128 -5.49 5.16 -7.32
C ILE A 128 -6.11 3.78 -7.57
N ALA A 129 -5.78 2.78 -6.75
CA ALA A 129 -6.29 1.41 -6.86
C ALA A 129 -7.83 1.38 -6.82
N ASP A 130 -8.41 2.01 -5.80
CA ASP A 130 -9.85 2.11 -5.58
C ASP A 130 -10.58 2.79 -6.76
N ASN A 131 -10.05 3.92 -7.26
CA ASN A 131 -10.71 4.66 -8.34
C ASN A 131 -10.53 4.05 -9.73
N LEU A 132 -9.53 3.19 -9.91
CA LEU A 132 -9.33 2.41 -11.14
C LEU A 132 -10.00 1.03 -11.07
N GLY A 133 -10.47 0.60 -9.90
CA GLY A 133 -11.05 -0.73 -9.69
C GLY A 133 -10.03 -1.85 -9.90
N VAL A 134 -8.77 -1.61 -9.53
CA VAL A 134 -7.68 -2.59 -9.64
C VAL A 134 -7.16 -2.94 -8.25
N SER A 135 -6.59 -4.13 -8.12
CA SER A 135 -5.86 -4.55 -6.92
C SER A 135 -4.70 -3.60 -6.64
N LEU A 136 -4.52 -3.22 -5.37
CA LEU A 136 -3.37 -2.44 -4.91
C LEU A 136 -2.06 -3.20 -5.16
N ASP A 137 -2.10 -4.53 -5.06
CA ASP A 137 -0.95 -5.42 -5.23
C ASP A 137 -0.40 -5.38 -6.66
N MET A 138 -1.22 -5.01 -7.64
CA MET A 138 -0.80 -4.87 -9.04
C MET A 138 0.32 -3.83 -9.22
N PHE A 139 0.41 -2.83 -8.35
CA PHE A 139 1.43 -1.78 -8.45
C PHE A 139 2.79 -2.19 -7.90
N PHE A 140 2.93 -3.41 -7.39
CA PHE A 140 4.12 -3.88 -6.70
C PHE A 140 4.70 -5.12 -7.38
N GLU A 141 6.03 -5.26 -7.29
CA GLU A 141 6.70 -6.49 -7.71
C GLU A 141 6.58 -7.57 -6.64
N ILE A 142 6.09 -8.73 -7.06
CA ILE A 142 5.91 -9.91 -6.21
C ILE A 142 7.10 -10.86 -6.45
N LYS A 143 7.72 -11.34 -5.36
CA LYS A 143 8.74 -12.38 -5.39
C LYS A 143 8.05 -13.75 -5.51
N HIS A 144 8.53 -14.55 -6.46
CA HIS A 144 8.18 -15.96 -6.60
C HIS A 144 9.06 -16.84 -5.69
#